data_AF-A0A842Y0T2-F1
#
_entry.id   AF-A0A842Y0T2-F1
#
_cell.length_a   1.000
_cell.length_b   1.000
_cell.length_c   1.000
_cell.angle_alpha   90.00
_cell.angle_beta   90.00
_cell.angle_gamma   90.00
#
_symmetry.space_group_name_H-M   'P 1'
#
loop_
_entity.id
_entity.type
_entity.pdbx_description
1 polymer ?
#
loop_
_entity_poly.entity_id
_entity_poly.type
_entity_poly.pdbx_seq_one_letter_code
_entity_poly.pdbx_strand_id
1 'polypeptide(L)'
;MRIGIILHGPEIVDTGSASQIIGLFAKDNDVTAKLGGTMGRTAVLDSGLEDVIDISQGLTPSETIIAMKDNIDLAMLLNHGKT
;
A
#
# COMPACT_ATOMS: atom_id res chain seq x y z
N MET A 1 -13.88 -9.29 -2.26
CA MET A 1 -13.93 -8.06 -3.11
C MET A 1 -12.52 -7.76 -3.61
N ARG A 2 -12.37 -6.93 -4.64
CA ARG A 2 -11.05 -6.42 -5.09
C ARG A 2 -10.73 -5.16 -4.30
N ILE A 3 -9.73 -5.22 -3.42
CA ILE A 3 -9.35 -4.12 -2.53
C ILE A 3 -8.00 -3.57 -2.99
N GLY A 4 -7.97 -2.28 -3.30
CA GLY A 4 -6.73 -1.54 -3.51
C GLY A 4 -6.27 -0.88 -2.23
N ILE A 5 -5.11 -1.27 -1.72
CA ILE A 5 -4.47 -0.65 -0.56
C ILE A 5 -3.34 0.27 -1.06
N ILE A 6 -3.44 1.55 -0.74
CA ILE A 6 -2.45 2.57 -1.10
C ILE A 6 -1.72 2.99 0.17
N LEU A 7 -0.42 2.77 0.23
CA LEU A 7 0.39 3.13 1.38
C LEU A 7 1.01 4.52 1.17
N HIS A 8 0.81 5.42 2.12
CA HIS A 8 1.39 6.75 2.10
C HIS A 8 2.38 6.93 3.26
N GLY A 9 3.64 7.20 2.90
CA GLY A 9 4.74 7.39 3.84
C GLY A 9 5.47 6.09 4.21
N PRO A 10 6.77 6.16 4.57
CA PRO A 10 7.52 5.01 5.07
C PRO A 10 7.02 4.50 6.43
N GLU A 11 6.47 5.37 7.28
CA GLU A 11 6.21 5.07 8.69
C GLU A 11 5.18 3.94 8.90
N ILE A 12 4.19 3.83 8.01
CA ILE A 12 3.20 2.74 8.06
C ILE A 12 3.83 1.38 7.76
N VAL A 13 4.91 1.37 6.98
CA VAL A 13 5.70 0.18 6.65
C VAL A 13 6.65 -0.14 7.80
N ASP A 14 7.41 0.85 8.26
CA ASP A 14 8.40 0.71 9.34
C ASP A 14 7.80 0.20 10.65
N THR A 15 6.56 0.60 10.96
CA THR A 15 5.84 0.14 12.17
C THR A 15 5.32 -1.29 12.05
N GLY A 16 5.40 -1.91 10.88
CA GLY A 16 4.80 -3.21 10.58
C GLY A 16 3.27 -3.16 10.41
N SER A 17 2.64 -2.00 10.59
CA SER A 17 1.18 -1.85 10.47
C SER A 17 0.68 -2.20 9.06
N ALA A 18 1.45 -1.83 8.04
CA ALA A 18 1.17 -2.15 6.64
C ALA A 18 0.93 -3.64 6.41
N SER A 19 1.87 -4.50 6.79
CA SER A 19 1.81 -5.94 6.55
C SER A 19 0.67 -6.59 7.35
N GLN A 20 0.43 -6.14 8.58
CA GLN A 20 -0.69 -6.60 9.41
C GLN A 20 -2.04 -6.29 8.78
N ILE A 21 -2.24 -5.06 8.31
CA ILE A 21 -3.49 -4.62 7.68
C ILE A 21 -3.70 -5.37 6.36
N ILE A 22 -2.68 -5.43 5.50
CA ILE A 22 -2.74 -6.18 4.22
C ILE A 22 -3.12 -7.64 4.49
N GLY A 23 -2.43 -8.30 5.42
CA GLY A 23 -2.67 -9.69 5.77
C GLY A 23 -4.06 -9.94 6.36
N LEU A 24 -4.65 -8.97 7.06
CA LEU A 24 -6.02 -9.07 7.57
C LEU A 24 -7.03 -9.08 6.42
N PHE A 25 -6.91 -8.16 5.45
CA PHE A 25 -7.85 -8.07 4.34
C PHE A 25 -7.67 -9.20 3.32
N ALA A 26 -6.44 -9.66 3.11
CA ALA A 26 -6.11 -10.71 2.15
C ALA A 26 -6.69 -12.10 2.51
N LYS A 27 -7.17 -12.30 3.74
CA LYS A 27 -7.81 -13.57 4.16
C LYS A 27 -9.06 -13.90 3.35
N ASP A 28 -9.87 -12.88 3.06
CA ASP A 28 -11.20 -13.04 2.47
C ASP A 28 -11.38 -12.21 1.18
N ASN A 29 -10.33 -11.52 0.72
CA ASN A 29 -10.39 -10.58 -0.40
C ASN A 29 -9.18 -10.69 -1.33
N ASP A 30 -9.37 -10.26 -2.57
CA ASP A 30 -8.29 -10.06 -3.53
C ASP A 30 -7.67 -8.67 -3.28
N VAL A 31 -6.44 -8.65 -2.76
CA VAL A 31 -5.79 -7.42 -2.29
C VAL A 31 -4.62 -7.07 -3.20
N THR A 32 -4.65 -5.86 -3.75
CA THR A 32 -3.48 -5.25 -4.39
C THR A 32 -2.97 -4.12 -3.51
N ALA A 33 -1.72 -4.21 -3.06
CA ALA A 33 -1.07 -3.15 -2.29
C ALA A 33 -0.05 -2.40 -3.15
N LYS A 34 -0.09 -1.07 -3.13
CA LYS A 34 0.80 -0.18 -3.89
C LYS A 34 1.32 0.96 -3.02
N LEU A 35 2.56 1.38 -3.27
CA LEU A 35 3.11 2.57 -2.64
C LEU A 35 2.64 3.85 -3.35
N GLY A 36 1.96 4.73 -2.62
CA GLY A 36 1.56 6.07 -3.05
C GLY A 36 2.58 7.13 -2.64
N GLY A 37 3.71 7.14 -3.34
CA GLY A 37 4.80 8.10 -3.19
C GLY A 37 6.16 7.45 -3.37
N THR A 38 7.23 8.23 -3.23
CA THR A 38 8.61 7.71 -3.42
C THR A 38 9.31 7.37 -2.11
N MET A 39 8.99 8.09 -1.03
CA MET A 39 9.74 7.99 0.25
C MET A 39 9.58 6.63 0.95
N GLY A 40 8.47 5.93 0.77
CA GLY A 40 8.25 4.62 1.39
C GLY A 40 8.95 3.45 0.68
N ARG A 41 9.62 3.68 -0.45
CA ARG A 41 10.18 2.60 -1.27
C ARG A 41 11.31 1.87 -0.55
N THR A 42 12.19 2.61 0.11
CA THR A 42 13.27 2.03 0.93
C THR A 42 12.71 1.26 2.11
N ALA A 43 11.69 1.80 2.81
CA ALA A 43 11.05 1.10 3.92
C ALA A 43 10.45 -0.27 3.50
N VAL A 44 9.86 -0.35 2.30
CA VAL A 44 9.36 -1.62 1.75
C VAL A 44 10.49 -2.62 1.50
N LEU A 45 11.59 -2.17 0.88
CA LEU A 45 12.76 -3.02 0.60
C LEU A 45 13.44 -3.49 1.89
N ASP A 46 13.65 -2.58 2.84
CA ASP A 46 14.29 -2.87 4.12
C ASP A 46 13.44 -3.85 4.97
N SER A 47 12.12 -3.85 4.75
CA SER A 47 11.17 -4.77 5.40
C SER A 47 10.96 -6.09 4.64
N GLY A 48 11.56 -6.26 3.44
CA GLY A 48 11.36 -7.45 2.59
C GLY A 48 9.93 -7.61 2.08
N LEU A 49 9.23 -6.50 1.85
CA LEU A 49 7.82 -6.49 1.43
C LEU A 49 7.63 -6.17 -0.05
N GLU A 50 8.68 -6.13 -0.86
CA GLU A 50 8.63 -5.81 -2.29
C GLU A 50 7.82 -6.80 -3.14
N ASP A 51 7.64 -8.04 -2.66
CA ASP A 51 6.76 -9.04 -3.28
C ASP A 51 5.29 -8.88 -2.87
N VAL A 52 5.00 -8.06 -1.86
CA VAL A 52 3.66 -7.82 -1.31
C VAL A 52 3.15 -6.42 -1.68
N ILE A 53 4.04 -5.43 -1.71
CA ILE A 53 3.73 -4.03 -1.99
C ILE A 53 4.40 -3.63 -3.30
N ASP A 54 3.60 -3.30 -4.31
CA ASP A 54 4.10 -2.82 -5.59
C ASP A 54 4.77 -1.44 -5.42
N ILE A 55 6.09 -1.45 -5.60
CA ILE A 55 6.98 -0.28 -5.58
C ILE A 55 7.60 0.01 -6.96
N SER A 56 7.07 -0.59 -8.02
CA SER A 56 7.60 -0.44 -9.38
C SER A 56 7.41 0.97 -9.94
N GLN A 57 6.43 1.71 -9.44
CA GLN A 57 6.11 3.07 -9.88
C GLN A 57 6.24 4.08 -8.74
N GLY A 58 6.66 5.30 -9.07
CA GLY A 58 6.76 6.42 -8.14
C GLY A 58 5.55 7.34 -8.17
N LEU A 59 4.33 6.79 -8.26
CA LEU A 59 3.09 7.56 -8.37
C LEU A 59 2.72 8.20 -7.03
N THR A 60 2.09 9.37 -7.08
CA THR A 60 1.43 9.95 -5.89
C THR A 60 0.23 9.11 -5.43
N PRO A 61 -0.29 9.29 -4.21
CA PRO A 61 -1.48 8.58 -3.75
C PRO A 61 -2.69 8.73 -4.70
N SER A 62 -2.93 9.94 -5.19
CA SER A 62 -4.05 10.23 -6.11
C SER A 62 -3.87 9.52 -7.45
N GLU A 63 -2.68 9.58 -8.04
CA GLU A 63 -2.38 8.86 -9.29
C GLU A 63 -2.48 7.35 -9.12
N THR A 64 -2.05 6.82 -7.98
CA THR A 64 -2.14 5.39 -7.66
C THR A 64 -3.61 4.94 -7.60
N ILE A 65 -4.48 5.71 -6.93
CA ILE A 65 -5.92 5.44 -6.89
C ILE A 65 -6.51 5.43 -8.30
N ILE A 66 -6.17 6.44 -9.12
CA ILE A 66 -6.66 6.54 -10.50
C ILE A 66 -6.19 5.35 -11.34
N ALA A 67 -4.94 4.93 -11.19
CA ALA A 67 -4.36 3.79 -11.92
C ALA A 67 -5.04 2.45 -11.55
N MET A 68 -5.59 2.35 -10.34
CA MET A 68 -6.25 1.13 -9.87
C MET A 68 -7.76 1.11 -10.08
N LYS A 69 -8.38 2.26 -10.41
CA LYS A 69 -9.83 2.49 -10.36
C LYS A 69 -10.69 1.42 -11.05
N ASP A 70 -10.24 0.87 -12.17
CA ASP A 70 -11.02 -0.08 -12.98
C ASP A 70 -10.88 -1.53 -12.48
N ASN A 71 -9.89 -1.78 -11.61
CA ASN A 71 -9.52 -3.10 -11.11
C ASN A 71 -9.88 -3.32 -9.63
N ILE A 72 -10.44 -2.32 -8.95
CA ILE A 72 -10.79 -2.40 -7.52
C ILE A 72 -12.26 -2.02 -7.28
N ASP A 73 -12.86 -2.65 -6.27
CA ASP A 73 -14.19 -2.31 -5.76
C ASP A 73 -14.12 -1.33 -4.58
N LEU A 74 -12.98 -1.31 -3.86
CA LEU A 74 -12.71 -0.45 -2.71
C LEU A 74 -11.26 0.05 -2.75
N ALA A 75 -11.05 1.34 -2.56
CA ALA A 75 -9.74 1.94 -2.34
C ALA A 75 -9.55 2.28 -0.86
N MET A 76 -8.41 1.89 -0.28
CA MET A 76 -8.03 2.18 1.10
C MET A 76 -6.69 2.91 1.12
N LEU A 77 -6.69 4.16 1.54
CA LEU A 77 -5.46 4.92 1.77
C LEU A 77 -5.00 4.71 3.21
N LEU A 78 -3.84 4.08 3.38
CA LEU A 78 -3.21 3.88 4.68
C LEU A 78 -2.14 4.94 4.89
N ASN A 79 -2.23 5.66 6.00
CA ASN A 79 -1.26 6.65 6.42
C ASN A 79 -0.98 6.45 7.91
N HIS A 80 0.26 6.72 8.33
CA HIS A 80 0.60 6.82 9.74
C HIS A 80 0.55 8.30 10.14
N GLY A 81 -0.30 8.64 11.10
CA GLY A 81 -0.37 10.01 11.62
C GLY A 81 0.97 10.41 12.26
N LYS A 82 1.34 11.69 12.15
CA LYS A 82 2.44 12.24 12.96
C LYS A 82 1.96 12.42 14.39
N THR A 83 2.80 12.06 15.35
CA THR A 83 2.61 12.34 16.77
C THR A 83 3.20 13.69 17.14
#